data_AF-A0A9P4MYN4-F1
#
_entry.id   AF-A0A9P4MYN4-F1
#
_cell.length_a   1.000
_cell.length_b   1.000
_cell.length_c   1.000
_cell.angle_alpha   90.00
_cell.angle_beta   90.00
_cell.angle_gamma   90.00
#
_symmetry.space_group_name_H-M   'P 1'
#
loop_
_entity.id
_entity.type
_entity.pdbx_description
1 polymer ?
#
loop_
_entity_poly.entity_id
_entity_poly.type
_entity_poly.pdbx_seq_one_letter_code
_entity_poly.pdbx_strand_id
1 'polypeptide(L)'
;RLEIRELEKNKDQWNIYLLGMRKFQSMDQKNKLSWYQIAGIHGRPHVAWDGVESADGGGGGYCAHGANIFPTWHRPYLALFEEILYLNARQAVSEFPNGALKDRYSAALATFRMPYWDWAAIPPEGEGVYPWSVQREKVDVVTPNGTETIANPLFEYTFHPLVPSDMGGHEWSVFPTTLRNPSSKQENASSQNDLVSHQLDSMRPNIQSRVYNVLALQKDYHNVSNDMVSGDSLESTHDTIHNYCGVGGHLSKLDVAAFDPLFWLHHANVDRLLAIWQALNPSSYVTPFKSPWATFTIPRDVITDINTELKPFHRNDDGAFWTSESIRQTSIFAYTYPELLNHSIESLITKVNALYGPDATPQWSRNSLSAPSNLAQRATLSPNRISGTPNFSGERQYMASIRVCKFGLDGSFNVYVFLGDSGEDVTCWTSEEAFVGVTGILATGMKDEQGSGDVTGAVPLTAALEARVRSGELKGLGEEEVTPFLRDNLKWRVSKTDGKAVDVESTPGFRLSVLVARVQPARSANEFPKMLSDYEVLAEATEGKPGGFRPGDPL
;
A
#
# COMPACT_ATOMS: atom_id res chain seq x y z
N ARG A 1 -14.98 8.97 -2.58
CA ARG A 1 -13.56 9.32 -2.41
C ARG A 1 -12.95 9.49 -3.80
N LEU A 2 -12.33 10.65 -4.10
CA LEU A 2 -11.69 10.91 -5.39
C LEU A 2 -10.21 10.58 -5.31
N GLU A 3 -9.55 10.35 -6.46
CA GLU A 3 -8.09 10.37 -6.49
C GLU A 3 -7.61 11.78 -6.13
N ILE A 4 -6.50 11.90 -5.41
CA ILE A 4 -6.05 13.17 -4.82
C ILE A 4 -5.85 14.29 -5.86
N ARG A 5 -5.30 13.98 -7.05
CA ARG A 5 -5.10 14.94 -8.15
C ARG A 5 -6.42 15.39 -8.75
N GLU A 6 -7.46 14.54 -8.74
CA GLU A 6 -8.81 14.94 -9.14
C GLU A 6 -9.46 15.83 -8.07
N LEU A 7 -9.28 15.53 -6.78
CA LEU A 7 -9.77 16.38 -5.69
C LEU A 7 -9.15 17.79 -5.77
N GLU A 8 -7.85 17.88 -6.06
CA GLU A 8 -7.13 19.15 -6.17
C GLU A 8 -7.69 20.11 -7.23
N LYS A 9 -8.36 19.59 -8.27
CA LYS A 9 -9.00 20.43 -9.30
C LYS A 9 -10.21 21.17 -8.75
N ASN A 10 -10.87 20.62 -7.73
CA ASN A 10 -11.92 21.30 -7.00
C ASN A 10 -11.29 22.18 -5.92
N LYS A 11 -10.98 23.44 -6.27
CA LYS A 11 -10.31 24.40 -5.38
C LYS A 11 -11.02 24.60 -4.04
N ASP A 12 -12.36 24.51 -4.02
CA ASP A 12 -13.13 24.68 -2.79
C ASP A 12 -12.99 23.45 -1.89
N GLN A 13 -13.14 22.24 -2.44
CA GLN A 13 -12.93 20.99 -1.68
C GLN A 13 -11.47 20.83 -1.23
N TRP A 14 -10.53 21.20 -2.09
CA TRP A 14 -9.11 21.17 -1.76
C TRP A 14 -8.78 22.11 -0.58
N ASN A 15 -9.32 23.34 -0.59
CA ASN A 15 -9.10 24.28 0.49
C ASN A 15 -9.67 23.78 1.82
N ILE A 16 -10.93 23.33 1.84
CA ILE A 16 -11.56 22.83 3.08
C ILE A 16 -10.90 21.54 3.58
N TYR A 17 -10.36 20.70 2.69
CA TYR A 17 -9.59 19.52 3.05
C TYR A 17 -8.32 19.90 3.82
N LEU A 18 -7.52 20.82 3.28
CA LEU A 18 -6.30 21.29 3.93
C LEU A 18 -6.59 21.99 5.26
N LEU A 19 -7.63 22.83 5.33
CA LEU A 19 -8.03 23.46 6.58
C LEU A 19 -8.50 22.43 7.63
N GLY A 20 -9.27 21.43 7.21
CA GLY A 20 -9.73 20.33 8.06
C GLY A 20 -8.58 19.49 8.60
N MET A 21 -7.63 19.11 7.74
CA MET A 21 -6.43 18.36 8.13
C MET A 21 -5.56 19.15 9.12
N ARG A 22 -5.27 20.43 8.84
CA ARG A 22 -4.53 21.32 9.75
C ARG A 22 -5.19 21.37 11.13
N LYS A 23 -6.51 21.52 11.15
CA LYS A 23 -7.28 21.62 12.39
C LYS A 23 -7.30 20.30 13.16
N PHE A 24 -7.49 19.18 12.47
CA PHE A 24 -7.46 17.85 13.05
C PHE A 24 -6.10 17.51 13.68
N GLN A 25 -5.00 17.81 12.98
CA GLN A 25 -3.64 17.60 13.48
C GLN A 25 -3.30 18.50 14.67
N SER A 26 -3.92 19.68 14.79
CA SER A 26 -3.70 20.61 15.90
C SER A 26 -4.47 20.27 17.19
N MET A 27 -5.33 19.25 17.18
CA MET A 27 -6.09 18.86 18.37
C MET A 27 -5.16 18.39 19.49
N ASP A 28 -5.50 18.72 20.75
CA ASP A 28 -4.80 18.20 21.93
C ASP A 28 -4.68 16.67 21.83
N GLN A 29 -3.45 16.15 21.87
CA GLN A 29 -3.16 14.72 21.73
C GLN A 29 -3.79 13.84 22.82
N LYS A 30 -4.29 14.42 23.92
CA LYS A 30 -5.08 13.71 24.95
C LYS A 30 -6.54 13.53 24.58
N ASN A 31 -7.05 14.28 23.61
CA ASN A 31 -8.42 14.11 23.14
C ASN A 31 -8.53 12.78 22.39
N LYS A 32 -9.47 11.91 22.80
CA LYS A 32 -9.76 10.60 22.18
C LYS A 32 -9.89 10.65 20.65
N LEU A 33 -10.43 11.75 20.12
CA LEU A 33 -10.66 11.97 18.70
C LEU A 33 -9.58 12.85 18.05
N SER A 34 -8.44 13.08 18.71
CA SER A 34 -7.30 13.75 18.09
C SER A 34 -6.63 12.87 17.04
N TRP A 35 -5.86 13.50 16.15
CA TRP A 35 -5.00 12.79 15.21
C TRP A 35 -4.14 11.74 15.92
N TYR A 36 -3.51 12.14 17.03
CA TYR A 36 -2.63 11.29 17.81
C TYR A 36 -3.32 10.02 18.33
N GLN A 37 -4.49 10.17 18.97
CA GLN A 37 -5.22 9.03 19.53
C GLN A 37 -5.77 8.12 18.44
N ILE A 38 -6.28 8.69 17.34
CA ILE A 38 -6.81 7.89 16.22
C ILE A 38 -5.68 7.14 15.51
N ALA A 39 -4.57 7.81 15.19
CA ALA A 39 -3.38 7.16 14.64
C ALA A 39 -2.85 6.05 15.57
N GLY A 40 -2.90 6.29 16.88
CA GLY A 40 -2.45 5.34 17.90
C GLY A 40 -3.30 4.07 18.02
N ILE A 41 -4.50 4.01 17.43
CA ILE A 41 -5.29 2.76 17.34
C ILE A 41 -4.52 1.70 16.54
N HIS A 42 -3.86 2.11 15.46
CA HIS A 42 -3.16 1.18 14.57
C HIS A 42 -2.06 0.41 15.31
N GLY A 43 -1.28 1.10 16.12
CA GLY A 43 -0.06 0.60 16.72
C GLY A 43 0.19 1.20 18.08
N ARG A 44 1.34 1.83 18.22
CA ARG A 44 1.78 2.50 19.44
C ARG A 44 0.88 3.70 19.78
N PRO A 45 0.60 3.96 21.07
CA PRO A 45 1.29 3.40 22.24
C PRO A 45 0.77 2.08 22.81
N HIS A 46 -0.12 1.35 22.12
CA HIS A 46 -0.77 0.12 22.64
C HIS A 46 -1.60 0.40 23.90
N VAL A 47 -2.53 1.34 23.82
CA VAL A 47 -3.43 1.72 24.92
C VAL A 47 -4.88 1.46 24.53
N ALA A 48 -5.74 1.27 25.54
CA ALA A 48 -7.17 1.12 25.32
C ALA A 48 -7.77 2.34 24.61
N TRP A 49 -8.64 2.08 23.63
CA TRP A 49 -9.40 3.11 22.93
C TRP A 49 -10.90 2.83 23.04
N ASP A 50 -11.65 3.87 23.38
CA ASP A 50 -13.12 3.84 23.49
C ASP A 50 -13.68 2.71 24.38
N GLY A 51 -12.99 2.41 25.48
CA GLY A 51 -13.42 1.39 26.46
C GLY A 51 -13.08 -0.06 26.07
N VAL A 52 -12.33 -0.26 24.98
CA VAL A 52 -11.88 -1.59 24.56
C VAL A 52 -10.50 -1.88 25.13
N GLU A 53 -10.44 -2.74 26.14
CA GLU A 53 -9.20 -3.18 26.79
C GLU A 53 -8.47 -4.26 25.99
N SER A 54 -7.19 -4.47 26.31
CA SER A 54 -6.41 -5.55 25.71
C SER A 54 -6.96 -6.92 26.09
N ALA A 55 -6.98 -7.84 25.14
CA ALA A 55 -7.35 -9.22 25.40
C ALA A 55 -6.27 -9.95 26.21
N ASP A 56 -6.66 -10.97 26.99
CA ASP A 56 -5.70 -11.90 27.58
C ASP A 56 -4.94 -12.63 26.46
N GLY A 57 -3.61 -12.53 26.45
CA GLY A 57 -2.78 -12.99 25.34
C GLY A 57 -2.77 -12.08 24.09
N GLY A 58 -3.34 -10.87 24.18
CA GLY A 58 -3.20 -9.82 23.17
C GLY A 58 -1.80 -9.22 23.13
N GLY A 59 -1.47 -8.54 22.04
CA GLY A 59 -0.16 -7.89 21.87
C GLY A 59 -0.14 -6.87 20.73
N GLY A 60 0.81 -5.94 20.76
CA GLY A 60 0.92 -4.90 19.72
C GLY A 60 -0.27 -3.94 19.70
N GLY A 61 -0.52 -3.33 18.53
CA GLY A 61 -1.68 -2.46 18.28
C GLY A 61 -2.93 -3.21 17.83
N TYR A 62 -4.01 -2.49 17.54
CA TYR A 62 -5.28 -3.11 17.14
C TYR A 62 -5.26 -3.65 15.70
N CYS A 63 -4.36 -3.15 14.84
CA CYS A 63 -4.42 -3.43 13.42
C CYS A 63 -4.25 -4.92 13.10
N ALA A 64 -5.16 -5.45 12.29
CA ALA A 64 -5.13 -6.85 11.88
C ALA A 64 -4.23 -7.00 10.64
N HIS A 65 -2.93 -7.26 10.84
CA HIS A 65 -2.01 -7.65 9.77
C HIS A 65 -1.77 -9.16 9.79
N GLY A 66 -1.55 -9.76 8.63
CA GLY A 66 -1.36 -11.20 8.52
C GLY A 66 -2.63 -11.98 8.86
N ALA A 67 -3.78 -11.41 8.52
CA ALA A 67 -5.10 -11.93 8.87
C ALA A 67 -6.09 -11.68 7.72
N ASN A 68 -7.01 -12.61 7.50
CA ASN A 68 -8.08 -12.49 6.51
C ASN A 68 -8.94 -11.22 6.68
N ILE A 69 -9.04 -10.68 7.89
CA ILE A 69 -9.77 -9.44 8.19
C ILE A 69 -8.92 -8.17 7.99
N PHE A 70 -7.68 -8.26 7.49
CA PHE A 70 -6.82 -7.09 7.22
C PHE A 70 -7.55 -6.00 6.42
N PRO A 71 -8.14 -6.29 5.25
CA PRO A 71 -8.77 -5.23 4.46
C PRO A 71 -10.04 -4.69 5.12
N THR A 72 -10.78 -5.53 5.84
CA THR A 72 -12.05 -5.16 6.45
C THR A 72 -11.89 -4.43 7.77
N TRP A 73 -10.83 -4.69 8.55
CA TRP A 73 -10.50 -3.95 9.77
C TRP A 73 -10.11 -2.50 9.46
N HIS A 74 -9.36 -2.27 8.39
CA HIS A 74 -8.94 -0.92 7.98
C HIS A 74 -10.10 -0.07 7.42
N ARG A 75 -11.20 -0.66 6.96
CA ARG A 75 -12.36 0.08 6.43
C ARG A 75 -13.08 0.96 7.48
N PRO A 76 -13.55 0.46 8.64
CA PRO A 76 -14.11 1.31 9.68
C PRO A 76 -13.06 2.23 10.32
N TYR A 77 -11.77 1.86 10.27
CA TYR A 77 -10.69 2.76 10.70
C TYR A 77 -10.62 4.02 9.82
N LEU A 78 -10.67 3.85 8.49
CA LEU A 78 -10.80 4.96 7.55
C LEU A 78 -12.10 5.73 7.72
N ALA A 79 -13.21 5.07 8.04
CA ALA A 79 -14.49 5.74 8.27
C ALA A 79 -14.43 6.66 9.50
N LEU A 80 -13.86 6.20 10.61
CA LEU A 80 -13.60 7.01 11.80
C LEU A 80 -12.73 8.22 11.45
N PHE A 81 -11.61 8.00 10.77
CA PHE A 81 -10.73 9.10 10.36
C PHE A 81 -11.45 10.13 9.47
N GLU A 82 -12.18 9.65 8.46
CA GLU A 82 -12.91 10.51 7.52
C GLU A 82 -14.02 11.32 8.22
N GLU A 83 -14.73 10.73 9.18
CA GLU A 83 -15.74 11.42 9.97
C GLU A 83 -15.13 12.57 10.77
N ILE A 84 -14.04 12.31 11.50
CA ILE A 84 -13.40 13.35 12.33
C ILE A 84 -12.74 14.42 11.46
N LEU A 85 -12.16 14.05 10.32
CA LEU A 85 -11.70 14.99 9.31
C LEU A 85 -12.85 15.88 8.81
N TYR A 86 -13.99 15.29 8.47
CA TYR A 86 -15.17 16.02 8.03
C TYR A 86 -15.65 17.03 9.09
N LEU A 87 -15.71 16.62 10.36
CA LEU A 87 -16.11 17.49 11.47
C LEU A 87 -15.15 18.68 11.65
N ASN A 88 -13.84 18.43 11.53
CA ASN A 88 -12.83 19.50 11.57
C ASN A 88 -12.91 20.44 10.36
N ALA A 89 -13.13 19.91 9.16
CA ALA A 89 -13.38 20.71 7.96
C ALA A 89 -14.66 21.55 8.11
N ARG A 90 -15.74 20.97 8.64
CA ARG A 90 -16.99 21.68 8.96
C ARG A 90 -16.76 22.83 9.92
N GLN A 91 -15.97 22.61 10.97
CA GLN A 91 -15.62 23.67 11.90
C GLN A 91 -14.82 24.77 11.21
N ALA A 92 -13.82 24.43 10.41
CA ALA A 92 -13.06 25.43 9.64
C ALA A 92 -13.95 26.25 8.70
N VAL A 93 -14.92 25.62 8.01
CA VAL A 93 -15.90 26.34 7.17
C VAL A 93 -16.79 27.26 8.01
N SER A 94 -17.15 26.86 9.24
CA SER A 94 -18.01 27.66 10.12
C SER A 94 -17.38 28.99 10.55
N GLU A 95 -16.04 29.06 10.57
CA GLU A 95 -15.25 30.24 10.95
C GLU A 95 -15.24 31.33 9.86
N PHE A 96 -15.65 31.02 8.64
CA PHE A 96 -15.78 32.02 7.58
C PHE A 96 -16.95 32.98 7.88
N PRO A 97 -16.82 34.28 7.54
CA PRO A 97 -17.94 35.22 7.57
C PRO A 97 -19.09 34.74 6.67
N ASN A 98 -20.33 35.04 7.08
CA ASN A 98 -21.49 34.72 6.25
C ASN A 98 -21.40 35.44 4.90
N GLY A 99 -21.70 34.72 3.82
CA GLY A 99 -21.65 35.24 2.46
C GLY A 99 -21.27 34.16 1.45
N ALA A 100 -21.15 34.56 0.18
CA ALA A 100 -21.02 33.64 -0.96
C ALA A 100 -19.85 32.64 -0.83
N LEU A 101 -18.73 33.02 -0.21
CA LEU A 101 -17.59 32.12 -0.02
C LEU A 101 -17.92 30.99 0.97
N LYS A 102 -18.55 31.32 2.11
CA LYS A 102 -18.98 30.33 3.11
C LYS A 102 -20.06 29.41 2.53
N ASP A 103 -20.98 29.94 1.74
CA ASP A 103 -22.02 29.16 1.07
C ASP A 103 -21.41 28.16 0.09
N ARG A 104 -20.43 28.61 -0.72
CA ARG A 104 -19.66 27.74 -1.61
C ARG A 104 -18.90 26.64 -0.86
N TYR A 105 -18.20 26.99 0.21
CA TYR A 105 -17.47 26.00 1.02
C TYR A 105 -18.40 25.03 1.74
N SER A 106 -19.58 25.48 2.19
CA SER A 106 -20.60 24.61 2.77
C SER A 106 -21.14 23.63 1.73
N ALA A 107 -21.38 24.08 0.50
CA ALA A 107 -21.80 23.21 -0.61
C ALA A 107 -20.70 22.21 -1.02
N ALA A 108 -19.44 22.64 -1.07
CA ALA A 108 -18.29 21.78 -1.34
C ALA A 108 -18.09 20.72 -0.24
N LEU A 109 -18.27 21.11 1.02
CA LEU A 109 -18.20 20.22 2.18
C LEU A 109 -19.29 19.15 2.13
N ALA A 110 -20.52 19.46 1.70
CA ALA A 110 -21.61 18.49 1.65
C ALA A 110 -21.30 17.25 0.79
N THR A 111 -20.43 17.39 -0.21
CA THR A 111 -20.00 16.30 -1.11
C THR A 111 -18.55 15.86 -0.86
N PHE A 112 -17.88 16.41 0.16
CA PHE A 112 -16.50 16.10 0.48
C PHE A 112 -16.35 14.66 1.01
N ARG A 113 -15.34 13.97 0.50
CA ARG A 113 -14.83 12.68 1.00
C ARG A 113 -13.30 12.72 0.96
N MET A 114 -12.64 12.05 1.89
CA MET A 114 -11.17 11.97 1.89
C MET A 114 -10.67 11.40 0.54
N PRO A 115 -9.56 11.90 -0.01
CA PRO A 115 -9.03 11.37 -1.25
C PRO A 115 -8.30 10.03 -1.04
N TYR A 116 -8.09 9.30 -2.14
CA TYR A 116 -7.17 8.17 -2.20
C TYR A 116 -5.95 8.52 -3.06
N TRP A 117 -4.83 7.84 -2.83
CA TRP A 117 -3.63 7.95 -3.67
C TRP A 117 -3.40 6.66 -4.45
N ASP A 118 -3.60 6.72 -5.76
CA ASP A 118 -3.36 5.58 -6.63
C ASP A 118 -1.89 5.49 -7.06
N TRP A 119 -1.16 4.66 -6.33
CA TRP A 119 0.26 4.43 -6.52
C TRP A 119 0.59 3.42 -7.65
N ALA A 120 -0.40 2.76 -8.25
CA ALA A 120 -0.19 1.72 -9.27
C ALA A 120 -0.40 2.22 -10.70
N ALA A 121 -1.29 3.19 -10.88
CA ALA A 121 -1.61 3.70 -12.20
C ALA A 121 -0.48 4.54 -12.79
N ILE A 122 -0.52 4.73 -14.11
CA ILE A 122 0.41 5.62 -14.81
C ILE A 122 0.04 7.08 -14.44
N PRO A 123 0.99 7.88 -13.91
CA PRO A 123 0.71 9.26 -13.55
C PRO A 123 0.46 10.12 -14.81
N PRO A 124 -0.20 11.29 -14.67
CA PRO A 124 -0.35 12.24 -15.76
C PRO A 124 0.99 12.66 -16.35
N GLU A 125 1.00 13.06 -17.64
CA GLU A 125 2.22 13.51 -18.31
C GLU A 125 2.88 14.69 -17.56
N GLY A 126 4.17 14.54 -17.23
CA GLY A 126 4.93 15.54 -16.50
C GLY A 126 4.77 15.49 -14.97
N GLU A 127 4.09 14.47 -14.45
CA GLU A 127 4.01 14.16 -13.01
C GLU A 127 4.64 12.80 -12.69
N GLY A 128 5.05 12.61 -11.44
CA GLY A 128 5.46 11.32 -10.89
C GLY A 128 4.30 10.62 -10.17
N VAL A 129 4.51 9.36 -9.76
CA VAL A 129 3.55 8.56 -8.98
C VAL A 129 3.26 9.23 -7.65
N TYR A 130 4.30 9.76 -7.01
CA TYR A 130 4.18 10.48 -5.75
C TYR A 130 3.61 11.89 -5.98
N PRO A 131 2.40 12.22 -5.50
CA PRO A 131 1.76 13.49 -5.82
C PRO A 131 2.56 14.70 -5.29
N TRP A 132 2.65 15.78 -6.06
CA TRP A 132 3.37 16.98 -5.59
C TRP A 132 2.74 17.60 -4.33
N SER A 133 1.42 17.48 -4.20
CA SER A 133 0.66 18.01 -3.06
C SER A 133 1.03 17.40 -1.71
N VAL A 134 1.62 16.20 -1.67
CA VAL A 134 2.08 15.55 -0.44
C VAL A 134 3.60 15.72 -0.21
N GLN A 135 4.32 16.25 -1.21
CA GLN A 135 5.77 16.45 -1.18
C GLN A 135 6.20 17.86 -0.77
N ARG A 136 5.36 18.88 -1.01
CA ARG A 136 5.69 20.27 -0.71
C ARG A 136 5.53 20.59 0.77
N GLU A 137 6.48 21.33 1.35
CA GLU A 137 6.46 21.72 2.76
C GLU A 137 5.36 22.74 3.10
N LYS A 138 4.99 23.59 2.14
CA LYS A 138 4.05 24.69 2.34
C LYS A 138 2.98 24.72 1.26
N VAL A 139 1.82 25.27 1.62
CA VAL A 139 0.67 25.40 0.72
C VAL A 139 -0.10 26.68 1.03
N ASP A 140 -0.65 27.31 0.00
CA ASP A 140 -1.55 28.45 0.14
C ASP A 140 -2.98 27.96 0.38
N VAL A 141 -3.63 28.52 1.39
CA VAL A 141 -5.04 28.29 1.72
C VAL A 141 -5.76 29.62 1.90
N VAL A 142 -7.04 29.64 1.56
CA VAL A 142 -7.94 30.75 1.89
C VAL A 142 -8.46 30.52 3.30
N THR A 143 -8.31 31.50 4.17
CA THR A 143 -8.80 31.54 5.56
C THR A 143 -9.87 32.63 5.71
N PRO A 144 -10.55 32.73 6.87
CA PRO A 144 -11.46 33.84 7.15
C PRO A 144 -10.82 35.24 7.00
N ASN A 145 -9.50 35.34 7.17
CA ASN A 145 -8.74 36.59 7.13
C ASN A 145 -8.07 36.87 5.78
N GLY A 146 -8.27 36.01 4.77
CA GLY A 146 -7.65 36.09 3.46
C GLY A 146 -6.77 34.89 3.14
N THR A 147 -5.96 34.98 2.09
CA THR A 147 -5.06 33.90 1.71
C THR A 147 -3.81 33.90 2.59
N GLU A 148 -3.44 32.73 3.09
CA GLU A 148 -2.26 32.51 3.93
C GLU A 148 -1.47 31.31 3.42
N THR A 149 -0.13 31.38 3.51
CA THR A 149 0.75 30.23 3.30
C THR A 149 0.96 29.52 4.64
N ILE A 150 0.61 28.22 4.70
CA ILE A 150 0.72 27.39 5.90
C ILE A 150 1.70 26.24 5.69
N ALA A 151 2.18 25.63 6.77
CA ALA A 151 2.77 24.30 6.70
C ALA A 151 1.75 23.33 6.10
N ASN A 152 2.19 22.49 5.17
CA ASN A 152 1.31 21.56 4.47
C ASN A 152 0.96 20.37 5.37
N PRO A 153 -0.30 20.19 5.78
CA PRO A 153 -0.68 19.10 6.68
C PRO A 153 -0.61 17.71 6.02
N LEU A 154 -0.31 17.63 4.72
CA LEU A 154 -0.06 16.37 4.02
C LEU A 154 1.42 15.98 3.97
N PHE A 155 2.32 16.91 4.34
CA PHE A 155 3.76 16.69 4.28
C PHE A 155 4.25 15.85 5.46
N GLU A 156 3.83 16.20 6.67
CA GLU A 156 4.19 15.51 7.91
C GLU A 156 3.16 15.80 9.01
N TYR A 157 3.19 15.01 10.08
CA TYR A 157 2.54 15.33 11.35
C TYR A 157 3.62 15.79 12.35
N THR A 158 3.35 16.88 13.07
CA THR A 158 4.22 17.37 14.15
C THR A 158 3.65 16.94 15.49
N PHE A 159 4.45 16.27 16.32
CA PHE A 159 4.02 15.88 17.66
C PHE A 159 4.06 17.09 18.62
N HIS A 160 3.05 17.25 19.46
CA HIS A 160 2.89 18.39 20.39
C HIS A 160 2.29 17.97 21.74
N PRO A 161 3.09 17.33 22.63
CA PRO A 161 4.52 17.04 22.50
C PRO A 161 4.80 15.67 21.86
N LEU A 162 6.03 15.47 21.40
CA LEU A 162 6.57 14.11 21.24
C LEU A 162 6.63 13.44 22.63
N VAL A 163 6.06 12.25 22.75
CA VAL A 163 6.10 11.43 23.96
C VAL A 163 6.99 10.21 23.68
N PRO A 164 8.29 10.23 24.06
CA PRO A 164 9.23 9.18 23.70
C PRO A 164 8.81 7.77 24.13
N SER A 165 8.18 7.65 25.32
CA SER A 165 7.69 6.36 25.83
C SER A 165 6.65 5.71 24.94
N ASP A 166 5.90 6.52 24.19
CA ASP A 166 4.83 6.04 23.33
C ASP A 166 5.39 5.44 22.05
N MET A 167 6.57 5.87 21.58
CA MET A 167 7.09 5.51 20.25
C MET A 167 7.85 4.16 20.18
N GLY A 168 7.97 3.47 21.32
CA GLY A 168 8.62 2.16 21.40
C GLY A 168 10.14 2.17 21.21
N GLY A 169 10.82 3.27 21.57
CA GLY A 169 12.28 3.40 21.52
C GLY A 169 12.85 3.78 20.13
N HIS A 170 14.19 3.77 20.01
CA HIS A 170 14.95 4.04 18.75
C HIS A 170 14.81 5.48 18.21
N GLU A 171 15.07 5.69 16.92
CA GLU A 171 14.99 7.00 16.25
C GLU A 171 13.59 7.67 16.34
N TRP A 172 12.52 6.87 16.46
CA TRP A 172 11.14 7.35 16.62
C TRP A 172 10.92 8.16 17.89
N SER A 173 11.76 7.93 18.91
CA SER A 173 11.67 8.63 20.20
C SER A 173 12.30 10.02 20.16
N VAL A 174 12.98 10.38 19.06
CA VAL A 174 13.65 11.68 18.90
C VAL A 174 13.16 12.47 17.69
N PHE A 175 12.35 11.88 16.80
CA PHE A 175 11.80 12.59 15.66
C PHE A 175 10.58 13.45 16.07
N PRO A 176 10.67 14.80 16.04
CA PRO A 176 9.56 15.67 16.44
C PRO A 176 8.44 15.71 15.40
N THR A 177 8.70 15.23 14.19
CA THR A 177 7.72 15.09 13.10
C THR A 177 7.81 13.71 12.47
N THR A 178 6.76 13.32 11.74
CA THR A 178 6.78 12.11 10.93
C THR A 178 7.67 12.30 9.70
N LEU A 179 8.74 11.51 9.61
CA LEU A 179 9.69 11.57 8.51
C LEU A 179 9.50 10.44 7.49
N ARG A 180 9.78 10.76 6.21
CA ARG A 180 9.80 9.86 5.05
C ARG A 180 11.21 9.84 4.45
N ASN A 181 11.87 8.70 4.46
CA ASN A 181 13.29 8.53 4.14
C ASN A 181 14.18 9.54 4.88
N PRO A 182 14.28 9.44 6.22
CA PRO A 182 14.94 10.46 7.04
C PRO A 182 16.42 10.59 6.69
N SER A 183 16.91 11.83 6.62
CA SER A 183 18.33 12.15 6.32
C SER A 183 19.33 11.67 7.38
N SER A 184 18.86 11.41 8.60
CA SER A 184 19.65 10.82 9.68
C SER A 184 18.74 10.18 10.74
N LYS A 185 19.33 9.56 11.77
CA LYS A 185 18.61 9.01 12.94
C LYS A 185 18.57 9.99 14.14
N GLN A 186 18.74 11.29 13.87
CA GLN A 186 18.84 12.34 14.88
C GLN A 186 17.60 13.25 14.88
N GLU A 187 17.41 14.02 15.95
CA GLU A 187 16.27 14.95 16.12
C GLU A 187 16.12 15.97 14.98
N ASN A 188 17.23 16.35 14.34
CA ASN A 188 17.25 17.31 13.22
C ASN A 188 17.07 16.67 11.83
N ALA A 189 16.69 15.38 11.76
CA ALA A 189 16.44 14.70 10.50
C ALA A 189 15.27 15.33 9.74
N SER A 190 15.32 15.24 8.42
CA SER A 190 14.31 15.77 7.50
C SER A 190 13.90 14.70 6.49
N SER A 191 12.67 14.79 5.99
CA SER A 191 12.19 13.91 4.93
C SER A 191 12.94 14.13 3.60
N GLN A 192 13.31 13.05 2.91
CA GLN A 192 13.93 13.08 1.57
C GLN A 192 12.92 12.62 0.52
N ASN A 193 11.84 13.41 0.36
CA ASN A 193 10.71 13.09 -0.52
C ASN A 193 11.09 12.94 -2.00
N ASP A 194 12.18 13.56 -2.44
CA ASP A 194 12.69 13.44 -3.79
C ASP A 194 13.27 12.04 -4.07
N LEU A 195 13.91 11.42 -3.08
CA LEU A 195 14.35 10.02 -3.16
C LEU A 195 13.16 9.06 -3.11
N VAL A 196 12.18 9.32 -2.23
CA VAL A 196 10.93 8.54 -2.16
C VAL A 196 10.21 8.57 -3.51
N SER A 197 10.08 9.76 -4.13
CA SER A 197 9.49 9.90 -5.46
C SER A 197 10.21 9.06 -6.50
N HIS A 198 11.54 9.15 -6.56
CA HIS A 198 12.33 8.40 -7.55
C HIS A 198 12.18 6.89 -7.41
N GLN A 199 12.17 6.39 -6.18
CA GLN A 199 12.02 4.96 -5.92
C GLN A 199 10.61 4.47 -6.28
N LEU A 200 9.56 5.24 -5.92
CA LEU A 200 8.17 4.94 -6.30
C LEU A 200 7.99 4.93 -7.83
N ASP A 201 8.56 5.91 -8.53
CA ASP A 201 8.51 5.97 -10.00
C ASP A 201 9.20 4.76 -10.64
N SER A 202 10.36 4.35 -10.10
CA SER A 202 11.14 3.21 -10.60
C SER A 202 10.43 1.87 -10.41
N MET A 203 9.75 1.68 -9.28
CA MET A 203 9.05 0.42 -8.97
C MET A 203 7.62 0.35 -9.52
N ARG A 204 7.03 1.47 -9.95
CA ARG A 204 5.65 1.55 -10.42
C ARG A 204 5.26 0.48 -11.44
N PRO A 205 6.06 0.16 -12.48
CA PRO A 205 5.69 -0.91 -13.43
C PRO A 205 5.48 -2.27 -12.76
N ASN A 206 6.32 -2.63 -11.78
CA ASN A 206 6.16 -3.86 -11.00
C ASN A 206 4.86 -3.80 -10.18
N ILE A 207 4.62 -2.70 -9.49
CA ILE A 207 3.44 -2.49 -8.67
C ILE A 207 2.14 -2.49 -9.50
N GLN A 208 2.15 -1.91 -10.69
CA GLN A 208 1.04 -1.96 -11.66
C GLN A 208 0.70 -3.42 -12.01
N SER A 209 1.71 -4.22 -12.38
CA SER A 209 1.58 -5.64 -12.69
C SER A 209 0.96 -6.43 -11.52
N ARG A 210 1.44 -6.16 -10.30
CA ARG A 210 0.96 -6.81 -9.07
C ARG A 210 -0.52 -6.52 -8.80
N VAL A 211 -0.91 -5.24 -8.84
CA VAL A 211 -2.31 -4.83 -8.68
C VAL A 211 -3.20 -5.41 -9.78
N TYR A 212 -2.75 -5.39 -11.02
CA TYR A 212 -3.51 -5.98 -12.12
C TYR A 212 -3.73 -7.48 -11.91
N ASN A 213 -2.71 -8.22 -11.52
CA ASN A 213 -2.84 -9.66 -11.24
C ASN A 213 -3.84 -9.93 -10.11
N VAL A 214 -3.79 -9.17 -9.01
CA VAL A 214 -4.74 -9.32 -7.88
C VAL A 214 -6.19 -9.06 -8.34
N LEU A 215 -6.44 -8.01 -9.13
CA LEU A 215 -7.79 -7.67 -9.58
C LEU A 215 -8.31 -8.59 -10.71
N ALA A 216 -7.46 -8.88 -11.69
CA ALA A 216 -7.85 -9.57 -12.91
C ALA A 216 -7.85 -11.10 -12.75
N LEU A 217 -6.89 -11.67 -12.01
CA LEU A 217 -6.63 -13.12 -12.01
C LEU A 217 -7.02 -13.82 -10.71
N GLN A 218 -6.90 -13.19 -9.54
CA GLN A 218 -7.23 -13.83 -8.25
C GLN A 218 -8.71 -13.63 -7.88
N LYS A 219 -9.40 -14.73 -7.56
CA LYS A 219 -10.86 -14.77 -7.33
C LYS A 219 -11.26 -15.23 -5.92
N ASP A 220 -10.29 -15.73 -5.16
CA ASP A 220 -10.49 -16.16 -3.79
C ASP A 220 -10.11 -15.05 -2.78
N TYR A 221 -11.02 -14.73 -1.85
CA TYR A 221 -10.83 -13.64 -0.89
C TYR A 221 -9.70 -13.94 0.09
N HIS A 222 -9.56 -15.20 0.53
CA HIS A 222 -8.51 -15.57 1.46
C HIS A 222 -7.14 -15.29 0.83
N ASN A 223 -6.97 -15.56 -0.46
CA ASN A 223 -5.73 -15.25 -1.18
C ASN A 223 -5.49 -13.74 -1.39
N VAL A 224 -6.53 -12.90 -1.58
CA VAL A 224 -6.29 -11.45 -1.82
C VAL A 224 -6.16 -10.65 -0.54
N SER A 225 -6.71 -11.13 0.55
CA SER A 225 -6.90 -10.32 1.76
C SER A 225 -5.65 -10.18 2.60
N ASN A 226 -4.73 -11.13 2.54
CA ASN A 226 -3.60 -11.21 3.48
C ASN A 226 -2.35 -11.77 2.80
N ASP A 227 -1.21 -11.61 3.48
CA ASP A 227 0.11 -12.08 3.03
C ASP A 227 0.49 -13.47 3.58
N MET A 228 -0.47 -14.34 3.91
CA MET A 228 -0.20 -15.67 4.51
C MET A 228 -0.34 -16.85 3.55
N VAL A 229 -0.63 -16.58 2.28
CA VAL A 229 -0.89 -17.61 1.26
C VAL A 229 -0.01 -17.37 0.05
N SER A 230 0.49 -18.43 -0.59
CA SER A 230 1.34 -18.32 -1.78
C SER A 230 0.81 -17.35 -2.83
N GLY A 231 1.71 -16.55 -3.38
CA GLY A 231 1.40 -15.55 -4.40
C GLY A 231 1.35 -14.13 -3.84
N ASP A 232 0.55 -13.29 -4.48
CA ASP A 232 0.44 -11.86 -4.17
C ASP A 232 -0.93 -11.53 -3.58
N SER A 233 -1.00 -10.43 -2.83
CA SER A 233 -2.21 -10.00 -2.15
C SER A 233 -2.29 -8.47 -2.01
N LEU A 234 -3.45 -7.99 -1.56
CA LEU A 234 -3.62 -6.59 -1.20
C LEU A 234 -2.70 -6.19 -0.06
N GLU A 235 -2.48 -7.07 0.93
CA GLU A 235 -1.57 -6.82 2.04
C GLU A 235 -0.10 -6.78 1.57
N SER A 236 0.32 -7.71 0.72
CA SER A 236 1.69 -7.73 0.22
C SER A 236 2.04 -6.50 -0.66
N THR A 237 1.10 -6.04 -1.48
CA THR A 237 1.28 -4.80 -2.26
C THR A 237 1.25 -3.56 -1.37
N HIS A 238 0.37 -3.53 -0.37
CA HIS A 238 0.33 -2.50 0.69
C HIS A 238 1.67 -2.38 1.43
N ASP A 239 2.23 -3.49 1.90
CA ASP A 239 3.48 -3.54 2.66
C ASP A 239 4.65 -2.95 1.87
N THR A 240 4.66 -3.22 0.56
CA THR A 240 5.68 -2.69 -0.33
C THR A 240 5.61 -1.16 -0.41
N ILE A 241 4.41 -0.57 -0.48
CA ILE A 241 4.24 0.89 -0.52
C ILE A 241 4.62 1.51 0.83
N HIS A 242 4.27 0.88 1.94
CA HIS A 242 4.71 1.31 3.28
C HIS A 242 6.24 1.41 3.37
N ASN A 243 6.95 0.36 2.95
CA ASN A 243 8.41 0.31 3.00
C ASN A 243 9.06 1.39 2.14
N TYR A 244 8.53 1.65 0.95
CA TYR A 244 9.09 2.61 0.00
C TYR A 244 8.70 4.07 0.26
N CYS A 245 7.59 4.31 0.94
CA CYS A 245 7.26 5.66 1.42
C CYS A 245 8.00 5.99 2.71
N GLY A 246 8.29 4.99 3.54
CA GLY A 246 8.98 5.16 4.81
C GLY A 246 10.50 5.18 4.70
N VAL A 247 11.12 4.15 4.13
CA VAL A 247 12.59 3.96 3.99
C VAL A 247 13.35 4.33 5.28
N GLY A 248 13.05 3.64 6.39
CA GLY A 248 13.62 3.98 7.71
C GLY A 248 12.91 5.14 8.41
N GLY A 249 11.87 5.70 7.79
CA GLY A 249 10.90 6.64 8.35
C GLY A 249 9.59 5.98 8.79
N HIS A 250 8.64 6.77 9.28
CA HIS A 250 7.52 6.30 10.11
C HIS A 250 6.64 5.29 9.36
N LEU A 251 6.35 5.54 8.08
CA LEU A 251 5.54 4.65 7.24
C LEU A 251 6.11 3.24 7.08
N SER A 252 7.42 3.05 7.26
CA SER A 252 8.06 1.73 7.14
C SER A 252 8.05 0.92 8.43
N LYS A 253 7.46 1.45 9.52
CA LYS A 253 7.33 0.75 10.81
C LYS A 253 5.85 0.65 11.19
N LEU A 254 5.33 -0.57 11.23
CA LEU A 254 3.92 -0.87 11.50
C LEU A 254 3.37 -0.12 12.73
N ASP A 255 4.12 -0.15 13.82
CA ASP A 255 3.76 0.48 15.11
C ASP A 255 3.48 1.99 15.05
N VAL A 256 4.10 2.73 14.13
CA VAL A 256 4.04 4.21 14.10
C VAL A 256 3.64 4.78 12.74
N ALA A 257 3.35 3.92 11.76
CA ALA A 257 3.05 4.34 10.39
C ALA A 257 1.83 5.27 10.29
N ALA A 258 0.79 5.03 11.10
CA ALA A 258 -0.46 5.78 11.04
C ALA A 258 -0.36 7.24 11.50
N PHE A 259 0.74 7.64 12.15
CA PHE A 259 0.96 9.05 12.46
C PHE A 259 1.24 9.88 11.21
N ASP A 260 1.82 9.29 10.15
CA ASP A 260 2.14 10.01 8.92
C ASP A 260 0.86 10.27 8.08
N PRO A 261 0.61 11.50 7.60
CA PRO A 261 -0.59 11.80 6.82
C PRO A 261 -0.78 10.98 5.53
N LEU A 262 0.29 10.48 4.93
CA LEU A 262 0.24 9.66 3.72
C LEU A 262 -0.36 8.28 3.97
N PHE A 263 -0.33 7.79 5.21
CA PHE A 263 -0.96 6.53 5.64
C PHE A 263 -2.42 6.47 5.20
N TRP A 264 -3.17 7.56 5.45
CA TRP A 264 -4.61 7.61 5.20
C TRP A 264 -4.94 7.61 3.70
N LEU A 265 -4.12 8.28 2.89
CA LEU A 265 -4.26 8.27 1.43
C LEU A 265 -3.93 6.90 0.84
N HIS A 266 -2.90 6.26 1.37
CA HIS A 266 -2.48 4.90 1.01
C HIS A 266 -3.57 3.88 1.33
N HIS A 267 -4.07 3.87 2.57
CA HIS A 267 -5.12 2.94 3.02
C HIS A 267 -6.46 3.19 2.32
N ALA A 268 -6.79 4.43 1.97
CA ALA A 268 -7.96 4.71 1.13
C ALA A 268 -7.86 4.08 -0.28
N ASN A 269 -6.66 3.93 -0.83
CA ASN A 269 -6.48 3.19 -2.07
C ASN A 269 -6.55 1.67 -1.85
N VAL A 270 -6.05 1.15 -0.73
CA VAL A 270 -6.20 -0.28 -0.40
C VAL A 270 -7.69 -0.65 -0.24
N ASP A 271 -8.47 0.19 0.44
CA ASP A 271 -9.93 0.02 0.53
C ASP A 271 -10.62 0.13 -0.83
N ARG A 272 -10.14 1.03 -1.71
CA ARG A 272 -10.61 1.13 -3.09
C ARG A 272 -10.36 -0.16 -3.87
N LEU A 273 -9.15 -0.71 -3.80
CA LEU A 273 -8.79 -1.95 -4.47
C LEU A 273 -9.63 -3.12 -3.94
N LEU A 274 -9.87 -3.20 -2.62
CA LEU A 274 -10.82 -4.15 -2.04
C LEU A 274 -12.23 -3.98 -2.60
N ALA A 275 -12.76 -2.76 -2.65
CA ALA A 275 -14.11 -2.50 -3.15
C ALA A 275 -14.26 -2.86 -4.65
N ILE A 276 -13.24 -2.57 -5.47
CA ILE A 276 -13.17 -2.99 -6.87
C ILE A 276 -13.15 -4.52 -6.96
N TRP A 277 -12.30 -5.18 -6.16
CA TRP A 277 -12.21 -6.64 -6.14
C TRP A 277 -13.53 -7.30 -5.71
N GLN A 278 -14.20 -6.76 -4.69
CA GLN A 278 -15.52 -7.24 -4.23
C GLN A 278 -16.58 -7.15 -5.33
N ALA A 279 -16.58 -6.05 -6.10
CA ALA A 279 -17.50 -5.86 -7.22
C ALA A 279 -17.21 -6.86 -8.37
N LEU A 280 -15.95 -7.18 -8.62
CA LEU A 280 -15.54 -8.19 -9.60
C LEU A 280 -15.81 -9.63 -9.14
N ASN A 281 -15.87 -9.87 -7.82
CA ASN A 281 -15.98 -11.20 -7.21
C ASN A 281 -17.10 -11.26 -6.15
N PRO A 282 -18.38 -11.02 -6.51
CA PRO A 282 -19.46 -10.82 -5.55
C PRO A 282 -19.80 -12.07 -4.70
N SER A 283 -19.36 -13.26 -5.10
CA SER A 283 -19.58 -14.51 -4.36
C SER A 283 -18.46 -14.85 -3.37
N SER A 284 -17.34 -14.14 -3.39
CA SER A 284 -16.16 -14.43 -2.59
C SER A 284 -15.95 -13.34 -1.53
N TYR A 285 -15.78 -13.74 -0.28
CA TYR A 285 -15.61 -12.81 0.85
C TYR A 285 -14.97 -13.51 2.06
N VAL A 286 -14.94 -12.85 3.22
CA VAL A 286 -14.25 -13.33 4.42
C VAL A 286 -14.70 -14.75 4.80
N THR A 287 -13.76 -15.68 4.83
CA THR A 287 -13.90 -17.05 5.32
C THR A 287 -13.06 -17.25 6.58
N PRO A 288 -13.42 -18.19 7.47
CA PRO A 288 -12.66 -18.44 8.70
C PRO A 288 -11.18 -18.72 8.43
N PHE A 289 -10.29 -18.02 9.12
CA PHE A 289 -8.84 -18.20 9.03
C PHE A 289 -8.19 -18.02 10.39
N LYS A 290 -7.16 -18.83 10.68
CA LYS A 290 -6.42 -18.76 11.94
C LYS A 290 -5.13 -17.99 11.73
N SER A 291 -5.09 -16.74 12.21
CA SER A 291 -3.86 -15.94 12.15
C SER A 291 -2.88 -16.39 13.24
N PRO A 292 -1.58 -16.53 12.93
CA PRO A 292 -0.58 -16.90 13.92
C PRO A 292 -0.17 -15.72 14.80
N TRP A 293 -0.70 -14.51 14.62
CA TRP A 293 -0.28 -13.33 15.37
C TRP A 293 -1.39 -12.77 16.26
N ALA A 294 -0.97 -12.17 17.36
CA ALA A 294 -1.86 -11.42 18.23
C ALA A 294 -1.97 -9.97 17.75
N THR A 295 -3.15 -9.40 17.91
CA THR A 295 -3.39 -7.95 17.96
C THR A 295 -3.73 -7.55 19.40
N PHE A 296 -3.94 -6.26 19.64
CA PHE A 296 -4.32 -5.76 20.96
C PHE A 296 -5.56 -6.46 21.53
N THR A 297 -6.51 -6.84 20.67
CA THR A 297 -7.79 -7.44 21.05
C THR A 297 -8.01 -8.87 20.57
N ILE A 298 -7.11 -9.42 19.76
CA ILE A 298 -7.22 -10.77 19.19
C ILE A 298 -5.97 -11.55 19.61
N PRO A 299 -6.10 -12.56 20.47
CA PRO A 299 -4.97 -13.41 20.84
C PRO A 299 -4.41 -14.20 19.65
N ARG A 300 -3.17 -14.65 19.78
CA ARG A 300 -2.50 -15.55 18.84
C ARG A 300 -3.31 -16.81 18.57
N ASP A 301 -3.26 -17.32 17.34
CA ASP A 301 -3.90 -18.59 16.91
C ASP A 301 -5.43 -18.60 17.05
N VAL A 302 -6.06 -17.43 17.08
CA VAL A 302 -7.52 -17.32 17.06
C VAL A 302 -8.05 -17.32 15.63
N ILE A 303 -9.15 -18.04 15.41
CA ILE A 303 -9.87 -18.03 14.13
C ILE A 303 -10.69 -16.75 14.04
N THR A 304 -10.41 -15.95 13.02
CA THR A 304 -11.19 -14.78 12.64
C THR A 304 -12.03 -15.11 11.40
N ASP A 305 -13.27 -14.62 11.39
CA ASP A 305 -14.26 -14.86 10.34
C ASP A 305 -15.06 -13.59 10.02
N ILE A 306 -16.10 -13.75 9.19
CA ILE A 306 -16.93 -12.65 8.72
C ILE A 306 -17.69 -11.91 9.85
N ASN A 307 -17.92 -12.57 10.98
CA ASN A 307 -18.66 -12.05 12.14
C ASN A 307 -17.74 -11.58 13.27
N THR A 308 -16.43 -11.73 13.12
CA THR A 308 -15.46 -11.25 14.10
C THR A 308 -15.61 -9.73 14.28
N GLU A 309 -15.65 -9.31 15.54
CA GLU A 309 -15.74 -7.91 15.93
C GLU A 309 -14.47 -7.15 15.51
N LEU A 310 -14.65 -6.14 14.66
CA LEU A 310 -13.59 -5.25 14.20
C LEU A 310 -13.32 -4.18 15.26
N LYS A 311 -12.75 -4.61 16.39
CA LYS A 311 -12.41 -3.72 17.50
C LYS A 311 -11.33 -2.71 17.11
N PRO A 312 -11.39 -1.46 17.61
CA PRO A 312 -12.29 -0.98 18.64
C PRO A 312 -13.54 -0.24 18.09
N PHE A 313 -13.95 -0.51 16.85
CA PHE A 313 -14.92 0.34 16.15
C PHE A 313 -16.36 -0.02 16.51
N HIS A 314 -16.97 0.75 17.40
CA HIS A 314 -18.40 0.66 17.70
C HIS A 314 -19.28 1.14 16.53
N ARG A 315 -20.43 0.51 16.34
CA ARG A 315 -21.43 0.83 15.30
C ARG A 315 -22.70 1.49 15.82
N ASN A 316 -22.92 1.48 17.14
CA ASN A 316 -24.08 2.08 17.78
C ASN A 316 -23.82 2.37 19.28
N ASP A 317 -24.76 3.09 19.89
CA ASP A 317 -24.70 3.50 21.31
C ASP A 317 -24.84 2.32 22.29
N ASP A 318 -25.34 1.16 21.82
CA ASP A 318 -25.43 -0.08 22.61
C ASP A 318 -24.06 -0.77 22.78
N GLY A 319 -23.00 -0.25 22.14
CA GLY A 319 -21.65 -0.81 22.21
C GLY A 319 -21.43 -2.02 21.30
N ALA A 320 -22.27 -2.24 20.28
CA ALA A 320 -22.00 -3.27 19.30
C ALA A 320 -20.83 -2.85 18.40
N PHE A 321 -19.98 -3.80 18.00
CA PHE A 321 -18.88 -3.54 17.07
C PHE A 321 -19.30 -3.73 15.61
N TRP A 322 -18.59 -3.06 14.70
CA TRP A 322 -18.60 -3.44 13.29
C TRP A 322 -18.02 -4.84 13.10
N THR A 323 -18.53 -5.57 12.11
CA THR A 323 -18.00 -6.84 11.62
C THR A 323 -17.77 -6.75 10.12
N SER A 324 -16.96 -7.64 9.54
CA SER A 324 -16.78 -7.70 8.08
C SER A 324 -18.11 -7.84 7.33
N GLU A 325 -19.06 -8.62 7.87
CA GLU A 325 -20.42 -8.73 7.29
C GLU A 325 -21.12 -7.38 7.23
N SER A 326 -21.15 -6.66 8.34
CA SER A 326 -21.90 -5.40 8.46
C SER A 326 -21.33 -4.24 7.62
N ILE A 327 -20.07 -4.34 7.19
CA ILE A 327 -19.35 -3.31 6.42
C ILE A 327 -18.94 -3.77 5.02
N ARG A 328 -19.57 -4.85 4.54
CA ARG A 328 -19.31 -5.39 3.19
C ARG A 328 -19.51 -4.34 2.10
N GLN A 329 -20.51 -3.48 2.25
CA GLN A 329 -20.84 -2.38 1.34
C GLN A 329 -20.29 -1.05 1.88
N THR A 330 -19.56 -0.30 1.04
CA THR A 330 -19.00 1.01 1.44
C THR A 330 -20.07 2.07 1.67
N SER A 331 -21.28 1.88 1.12
CA SER A 331 -22.42 2.78 1.31
C SER A 331 -22.87 2.87 2.76
N ILE A 332 -22.54 1.89 3.61
CA ILE A 332 -22.76 1.93 5.07
C ILE A 332 -22.07 3.15 5.70
N PHE A 333 -20.90 3.52 5.18
CA PHE A 333 -20.15 4.71 5.59
C PHE A 333 -20.35 5.88 4.61
N ALA A 334 -21.43 5.85 3.83
CA ALA A 334 -21.82 6.89 2.88
C ALA A 334 -20.73 7.28 1.86
N TYR A 335 -19.91 6.33 1.39
CA TYR A 335 -18.94 6.59 0.32
C TYR A 335 -18.93 5.50 -0.75
N THR A 336 -18.36 5.85 -1.90
CA THR A 336 -18.00 4.94 -3.01
C THR A 336 -16.79 5.51 -3.77
N TYR A 337 -16.36 4.80 -4.82
CA TYR A 337 -15.25 5.14 -5.70
C TYR A 337 -15.74 5.37 -7.15
N PRO A 338 -15.11 6.27 -7.93
CA PRO A 338 -15.51 6.58 -9.31
C PRO A 338 -15.63 5.35 -10.23
N GLU A 339 -14.82 4.33 -9.99
CA GLU A 339 -14.83 3.07 -10.74
C GLU A 339 -16.16 2.34 -10.59
N LEU A 340 -16.77 2.42 -9.40
CA LEU A 340 -17.97 1.68 -9.00
C LEU A 340 -19.28 2.43 -9.25
N LEU A 341 -19.23 3.67 -9.75
CA LEU A 341 -20.44 4.45 -10.07
C LEU A 341 -21.25 3.83 -11.22
N ASN A 342 -20.59 3.10 -12.12
CA ASN A 342 -21.26 2.30 -13.13
C ASN A 342 -21.33 0.86 -12.63
N HIS A 343 -22.55 0.33 -12.44
CA HIS A 343 -22.77 -1.01 -11.90
C HIS A 343 -22.57 -2.15 -12.92
N SER A 344 -22.10 -1.85 -14.13
CA SER A 344 -21.74 -2.86 -15.14
C SER A 344 -20.35 -3.45 -14.87
N ILE A 345 -20.29 -4.79 -14.77
CA ILE A 345 -19.02 -5.54 -14.66
C ILE A 345 -18.12 -5.29 -15.87
N GLU A 346 -18.67 -5.26 -17.09
CA GLU A 346 -17.87 -4.97 -18.30
C GLU A 346 -17.27 -3.56 -18.27
N SER A 347 -18.03 -2.58 -17.79
CA SER A 347 -17.51 -1.22 -17.61
C SER A 347 -16.43 -1.17 -16.53
N LEU A 348 -16.59 -1.92 -15.44
CA LEU A 348 -15.58 -2.01 -14.39
C LEU A 348 -14.30 -2.65 -14.91
N ILE A 349 -14.39 -3.76 -15.65
CA ILE A 349 -13.24 -4.41 -16.30
C ILE A 349 -12.53 -3.42 -17.24
N THR A 350 -13.29 -2.69 -18.05
CA THR A 350 -12.73 -1.66 -18.95
C THR A 350 -11.94 -0.60 -18.18
N LYS A 351 -12.47 -0.11 -17.05
CA LYS A 351 -11.77 0.86 -16.21
C LYS A 351 -10.50 0.28 -15.58
N VAL A 352 -10.55 -0.96 -15.08
CA VAL A 352 -9.38 -1.65 -14.52
C VAL A 352 -8.30 -1.86 -15.58
N ASN A 353 -8.68 -2.28 -16.80
CA ASN A 353 -7.76 -2.41 -17.92
C ASN A 353 -7.16 -1.06 -18.35
N ALA A 354 -7.94 0.02 -18.36
CA ALA A 354 -7.44 1.35 -18.68
C ALA A 354 -6.46 1.90 -17.62
N LEU A 355 -6.64 1.54 -16.34
CA LEU A 355 -5.77 1.94 -15.24
C LEU A 355 -4.49 1.11 -15.13
N TYR A 356 -4.61 -0.22 -15.26
CA TYR A 356 -3.54 -1.15 -14.89
C TYR A 356 -3.27 -2.24 -15.93
N GLY A 357 -4.06 -2.35 -16.98
CA GLY A 357 -3.86 -3.35 -18.04
C GLY A 357 -2.60 -3.10 -18.88
N PRO A 358 -2.34 -3.98 -19.87
CA PRO A 358 -1.16 -3.89 -20.73
C PRO A 358 -1.09 -2.58 -21.53
N ASP A 359 -2.26 -2.08 -21.93
CA ASP A 359 -2.44 -0.83 -22.67
C ASP A 359 -2.88 0.34 -21.78
N ALA A 360 -2.58 0.26 -20.47
CA ALA A 360 -2.95 1.32 -19.54
C ALA A 360 -2.38 2.67 -19.98
N THR A 361 -3.15 3.72 -19.72
CA THR A 361 -2.77 5.12 -20.00
C THR A 361 -3.10 5.99 -18.79
N PRO A 362 -2.50 7.18 -18.64
CA PRO A 362 -2.87 8.09 -17.58
C PRO A 362 -4.39 8.38 -17.61
N GLN A 363 -5.08 8.03 -16.53
CA GLN A 363 -6.54 8.20 -16.42
C GLN A 363 -6.94 9.55 -15.81
N TRP A 364 -5.98 10.28 -15.26
CA TRP A 364 -6.20 11.59 -14.67
C TRP A 364 -5.49 12.66 -15.49
N SER A 365 -6.08 13.84 -15.57
CA SER A 365 -5.44 14.96 -16.27
C SER A 365 -4.44 15.67 -15.35
N ARG A 366 -3.35 16.16 -15.95
CA ARG A 366 -2.31 16.94 -15.27
C ARG A 366 -2.93 18.09 -14.47
N ASN A 367 -2.43 18.30 -13.25
CA ASN A 367 -2.83 19.46 -12.46
C ASN A 367 -2.03 20.72 -12.85
N SER A 368 -2.62 21.89 -12.64
CA SER A 368 -2.00 23.22 -12.84
C SER A 368 -0.91 23.55 -11.81
N LEU A 369 -0.72 22.73 -10.78
CA LEU A 369 0.35 22.89 -9.80
C LEU A 369 1.68 22.59 -10.51
N SER A 370 2.49 23.63 -10.74
CA SER A 370 3.80 23.48 -11.36
C SER A 370 4.75 22.77 -10.39
N ALA A 371 4.90 21.47 -10.55
CA ALA A 371 6.02 20.74 -9.97
C ALA A 371 7.35 21.35 -10.48
N PRO A 372 8.36 21.54 -9.62
CA PRO A 372 9.71 21.93 -10.03
C PRO A 372 10.23 21.10 -11.23
N SER A 373 10.93 21.74 -12.18
CA SER A 373 11.35 21.15 -13.46
C SER A 373 12.25 19.90 -13.33
N ASN A 374 12.95 19.75 -12.20
CA ASN A 374 13.75 18.58 -11.84
C ASN A 374 12.92 17.34 -11.47
N LEU A 375 11.62 17.47 -11.20
CA LEU A 375 10.68 16.36 -11.01
C LEU A 375 10.14 15.81 -12.34
N ALA A 376 9.96 16.68 -13.35
CA ALA A 376 9.43 16.31 -14.67
C ALA A 376 10.42 15.51 -15.54
N GLN A 377 11.73 15.64 -15.30
CA GLN A 377 12.77 14.91 -16.04
C GLN A 377 12.96 13.44 -15.59
N ARG A 378 12.28 12.99 -14.53
CA ARG A 378 12.49 11.67 -13.90
C ARG A 378 11.60 10.55 -14.46
N ALA A 379 10.65 10.87 -15.34
CA ALA A 379 9.66 9.93 -15.87
C ALA A 379 10.13 9.10 -17.09
N THR A 380 11.34 9.31 -17.62
CA THR A 380 11.84 8.54 -18.77
C THR A 380 12.54 7.26 -18.32
N LEU A 381 11.77 6.26 -17.91
CA LEU A 381 12.29 4.89 -17.79
C LEU A 381 12.66 4.38 -19.18
N SER A 382 13.86 3.83 -19.34
CA SER A 382 14.28 3.17 -20.58
C SER A 382 13.29 2.05 -20.94
N PRO A 383 12.86 1.96 -22.23
CA PRO A 383 11.83 1.02 -22.68
C PRO A 383 12.18 -0.47 -22.53
N ASN A 384 13.42 -0.80 -22.13
CA ASN A 384 13.91 -2.18 -22.00
C ASN A 384 13.84 -2.77 -20.57
N ARG A 385 13.40 -2.00 -19.55
CA ARG A 385 13.56 -2.41 -18.14
C ARG A 385 12.45 -3.33 -17.63
N ILE A 386 11.19 -2.86 -17.54
CA ILE A 386 9.97 -3.65 -17.25
C ILE A 386 8.80 -2.96 -17.97
N SER A 387 8.08 -3.66 -18.84
CA SER A 387 6.86 -3.13 -19.48
C SER A 387 5.64 -3.38 -18.60
N GLY A 388 5.31 -2.46 -17.70
CA GLY A 388 4.03 -2.42 -16.95
C GLY A 388 3.41 -3.78 -16.66
N THR A 389 2.18 -4.00 -17.12
CA THR A 389 1.46 -5.28 -17.08
C THR A 389 1.73 -6.09 -18.36
N PRO A 390 1.96 -7.42 -18.27
CA PRO A 390 2.23 -8.26 -19.44
C PRO A 390 1.02 -8.37 -20.37
N ASN A 391 1.26 -8.53 -21.68
CA ASN A 391 0.18 -8.77 -22.64
C ASN A 391 -0.29 -10.23 -22.66
N PHE A 392 0.42 -11.12 -21.96
CA PHE A 392 0.20 -12.56 -21.87
C PHE A 392 0.35 -13.29 -23.22
N SER A 393 1.07 -12.71 -24.18
CA SER A 393 1.14 -13.18 -25.57
C SER A 393 1.68 -14.61 -25.72
N GLY A 394 2.50 -15.08 -24.78
CA GLY A 394 2.99 -16.46 -24.77
C GLY A 394 2.11 -17.45 -24.00
N GLU A 395 0.88 -17.07 -23.65
CA GLU A 395 -0.10 -17.92 -22.95
C GLU A 395 0.41 -18.53 -21.63
N ARG A 396 1.35 -17.83 -20.98
CA ARG A 396 1.93 -18.18 -19.69
C ARG A 396 1.96 -16.98 -18.76
N GLN A 397 1.75 -17.27 -17.48
CA GLN A 397 1.93 -16.33 -16.38
C GLN A 397 3.02 -16.89 -15.46
N TYR A 398 4.11 -16.14 -15.31
CA TYR A 398 5.23 -16.43 -14.43
C TYR A 398 5.30 -15.43 -13.27
N MET A 399 5.57 -15.92 -12.06
CA MET A 399 5.91 -15.08 -10.92
C MET A 399 6.99 -15.72 -10.05
N ALA A 400 7.82 -14.89 -9.42
CA ALA A 400 8.59 -15.31 -8.26
C ALA A 400 7.68 -15.18 -7.03
N SER A 401 7.32 -16.30 -6.40
CA SER A 401 6.66 -16.36 -5.10
C SER A 401 7.73 -16.42 -4.02
N ILE A 402 7.63 -15.53 -3.05
CA ILE A 402 8.61 -15.32 -2.00
C ILE A 402 7.94 -15.64 -0.68
N ARG A 403 8.54 -16.51 0.11
CA ARG A 403 8.09 -16.87 1.46
C ARG A 403 9.20 -16.50 2.45
N VAL A 404 8.85 -15.88 3.57
CA VAL A 404 9.84 -15.45 4.57
C VAL A 404 9.20 -15.24 5.93
N CYS A 405 9.97 -15.39 7.01
CA CYS A 405 9.47 -15.12 8.35
C CYS A 405 9.26 -13.61 8.56
N LYS A 406 8.02 -13.18 8.82
CA LYS A 406 7.64 -11.74 8.92
C LYS A 406 8.52 -10.97 9.90
N PHE A 407 8.78 -11.59 11.06
CA PHE A 407 9.57 -11.02 12.16
C PHE A 407 10.94 -11.69 12.30
N GLY A 408 11.45 -12.31 11.23
CA GLY A 408 12.74 -12.99 11.21
C GLY A 408 13.93 -12.02 11.27
N LEU A 409 13.74 -10.81 10.76
CA LEU A 409 14.70 -9.71 10.82
C LEU A 409 14.21 -8.62 11.79
N ASP A 410 15.17 -7.84 12.29
CA ASP A 410 14.86 -6.64 13.07
C ASP A 410 14.39 -5.52 12.14
N GLY A 411 13.08 -5.25 12.18
CA GLY A 411 12.38 -4.27 11.35
C GLY A 411 11.94 -4.79 9.99
N SER A 412 11.23 -3.93 9.26
CA SER A 412 10.77 -4.18 7.89
C SER A 412 11.94 -4.33 6.91
N PHE A 413 11.71 -5.09 5.85
CA PHE A 413 12.72 -5.38 4.82
C PHE A 413 12.07 -5.61 3.46
N ASN A 414 12.89 -5.65 2.42
CA ASN A 414 12.48 -5.77 1.03
C ASN A 414 13.23 -6.92 0.36
N VAL A 415 12.57 -7.62 -0.55
CA VAL A 415 13.15 -8.67 -1.39
C VAL A 415 13.07 -8.23 -2.84
N TYR A 416 14.23 -8.10 -3.48
CA TYR A 416 14.40 -7.63 -4.85
C TYR A 416 14.67 -8.82 -5.76
N VAL A 417 14.08 -8.79 -6.96
CA VAL A 417 14.25 -9.82 -7.97
C VAL A 417 14.84 -9.21 -9.23
N PHE A 418 15.81 -9.91 -9.82
CA PHE A 418 16.57 -9.49 -10.98
C PHE A 418 16.64 -10.60 -12.04
N LEU A 419 16.71 -10.19 -13.31
CA LEU A 419 17.11 -11.04 -14.45
C LEU A 419 18.46 -10.52 -14.96
N GLY A 420 19.54 -11.02 -14.36
CA GLY A 420 20.91 -10.57 -14.58
C GLY A 420 21.64 -10.27 -13.26
N ASP A 421 22.87 -9.75 -13.40
CA ASP A 421 23.65 -9.27 -12.26
C ASP A 421 23.10 -7.95 -11.69
N SER A 422 23.28 -7.79 -10.38
CA SER A 422 23.00 -6.53 -9.66
C SER A 422 24.25 -6.04 -8.94
N GLY A 423 24.37 -4.72 -8.80
CA GLY A 423 25.43 -4.08 -8.04
C GLY A 423 25.29 -4.33 -6.53
N GLU A 424 26.25 -3.82 -5.75
CA GLU A 424 26.23 -3.93 -4.28
C GLU A 424 25.48 -2.79 -3.59
N ASP A 425 25.23 -1.67 -4.31
CA ASP A 425 24.58 -0.49 -3.73
C ASP A 425 23.05 -0.62 -3.76
N VAL A 426 22.48 -0.89 -2.58
CA VAL A 426 21.03 -1.01 -2.35
C VAL A 426 20.25 0.19 -2.87
N THR A 427 20.83 1.39 -2.82
CA THR A 427 20.15 2.62 -3.23
C THR A 427 19.95 2.71 -4.75
N CYS A 428 20.75 1.96 -5.51
CA CYS A 428 20.71 1.93 -6.97
C CYS A 428 19.87 0.77 -7.53
N TRP A 429 19.61 -0.29 -6.76
CA TRP A 429 19.00 -1.53 -7.25
C TRP A 429 17.73 -1.35 -8.09
N THR A 430 16.80 -0.48 -7.68
CA THR A 430 15.56 -0.27 -8.44
C THR A 430 15.76 0.43 -9.78
N SER A 431 16.93 1.02 -10.01
CA SER A 431 17.29 1.71 -11.25
C SER A 431 18.15 0.85 -12.20
N GLU A 432 18.61 -0.32 -11.73
CA GLU A 432 19.44 -1.22 -12.51
C GLU A 432 18.66 -1.85 -13.67
N GLU A 433 19.36 -2.17 -14.76
CA GLU A 433 18.73 -2.79 -15.94
C GLU A 433 18.21 -4.19 -15.67
N ALA A 434 18.89 -4.95 -14.78
CA ALA A 434 18.47 -6.29 -14.41
C ALA A 434 17.25 -6.32 -13.47
N PHE A 435 16.87 -5.19 -12.87
CA PHE A 435 15.78 -5.14 -11.89
C PHE A 435 14.43 -5.48 -12.51
N VAL A 436 13.69 -6.39 -11.87
CA VAL A 436 12.35 -6.83 -12.30
C VAL A 436 11.27 -6.34 -11.35
N GLY A 437 11.55 -6.32 -10.06
CA GLY A 437 10.54 -5.96 -9.07
C GLY A 437 10.96 -6.24 -7.66
N VAL A 438 10.08 -5.85 -6.75
CA VAL A 438 10.32 -5.91 -5.30
C VAL A 438 9.03 -6.27 -4.57
N THR A 439 9.17 -6.98 -3.46
CA THR A 439 8.13 -7.10 -2.45
C THR A 439 8.66 -6.61 -1.11
N GLY A 440 7.86 -5.83 -0.40
CA GLY A 440 8.15 -5.39 0.95
C GLY A 440 7.48 -6.30 1.98
N ILE A 441 8.16 -6.51 3.09
CA ILE A 441 7.65 -7.18 4.28
C ILE A 441 7.56 -6.12 5.37
N LEU A 442 6.34 -5.74 5.75
CA LEU A 442 6.12 -4.75 6.80
C LEU A 442 6.11 -5.44 8.16
N ALA A 443 7.01 -5.01 9.04
CA ALA A 443 7.21 -5.64 10.33
C ALA A 443 7.24 -4.62 11.48
N THR A 444 7.18 -5.14 12.70
CA THR A 444 7.44 -4.36 13.92
C THR A 444 8.95 -4.28 14.17
N GLY A 445 9.35 -3.45 15.15
CA GLY A 445 10.76 -3.20 15.46
C GLY A 445 11.43 -4.23 16.39
N MET A 446 10.82 -5.38 16.65
CA MET A 446 11.45 -6.43 17.47
C MET A 446 11.36 -7.78 16.77
N LYS A 447 12.49 -8.48 16.71
CA LYS A 447 12.56 -9.87 16.25
C LYS A 447 11.76 -10.75 17.21
N ASP A 448 10.79 -11.51 16.69
CA ASP A 448 10.08 -12.51 17.50
C ASP A 448 10.97 -13.77 17.60
N GLU A 449 11.56 -14.00 18.77
CA GLU A 449 12.40 -15.19 19.03
C GLU A 449 11.61 -16.50 18.91
N GLN A 450 10.27 -16.45 18.94
CA GLN A 450 9.40 -17.62 18.77
C GLN A 450 9.09 -17.93 17.30
N GLY A 451 9.61 -17.14 16.35
CA GLY A 451 9.69 -17.48 14.92
C GLY A 451 8.34 -17.79 14.27
N SER A 452 7.27 -17.12 14.70
CA SER A 452 5.92 -17.55 14.35
C SER A 452 5.40 -16.87 13.09
N GLY A 453 5.17 -17.62 12.03
CA GLY A 453 4.44 -17.19 10.83
C GLY A 453 5.34 -16.75 9.68
N ASP A 454 5.28 -17.50 8.59
CA ASP A 454 5.84 -17.06 7.32
C ASP A 454 4.78 -16.27 6.56
N VAL A 455 5.20 -15.16 5.98
CA VAL A 455 4.44 -14.37 5.01
C VAL A 455 4.91 -14.67 3.60
N THR A 456 4.10 -14.24 2.65
CA THR A 456 4.32 -14.39 1.23
C THR A 456 4.25 -13.04 0.52
N GLY A 457 4.91 -12.96 -0.62
CA GLY A 457 4.73 -11.91 -1.59
C GLY A 457 5.16 -12.37 -2.96
N ALA A 458 4.92 -11.56 -3.97
CA ALA A 458 5.29 -11.95 -5.33
C ALA A 458 5.95 -10.82 -6.13
N VAL A 459 6.78 -11.24 -7.08
CA VAL A 459 7.26 -10.41 -8.17
C VAL A 459 6.84 -11.05 -9.50
N PRO A 460 5.88 -10.47 -10.23
CA PRO A 460 5.51 -10.93 -11.56
C PRO A 460 6.70 -10.88 -12.52
N LEU A 461 6.95 -11.97 -13.24
CA LEU A 461 8.09 -12.10 -14.16
C LEU A 461 7.69 -11.98 -15.63
N THR A 462 6.42 -12.23 -15.96
CA THR A 462 5.93 -12.34 -17.34
C THR A 462 6.25 -11.13 -18.20
N ALA A 463 6.05 -9.90 -17.69
CA ALA A 463 6.32 -8.68 -18.46
C ALA A 463 7.80 -8.54 -18.81
N ALA A 464 8.70 -8.90 -17.87
CA ALA A 464 10.13 -8.89 -18.10
C ALA A 464 10.54 -10.00 -19.09
N LEU A 465 9.96 -11.20 -18.98
CA LEU A 465 10.22 -12.30 -19.92
C LEU A 465 9.71 -11.97 -21.33
N GLU A 466 8.55 -11.33 -21.48
CA GLU A 466 8.06 -10.82 -22.77
C GLU A 466 9.01 -9.79 -23.38
N ALA A 467 9.62 -8.92 -22.56
CA ALA A 467 10.64 -7.99 -23.02
C ALA A 467 11.87 -8.73 -23.55
N ARG A 468 12.30 -9.80 -22.87
CA ARG A 468 13.40 -10.67 -23.34
C ARG A 468 13.07 -11.39 -24.64
N VAL A 469 11.82 -11.81 -24.84
CA VAL A 469 11.36 -12.33 -26.14
C VAL A 469 11.43 -11.26 -27.23
N ARG A 470 10.95 -10.04 -26.96
CA ARG A 470 11.00 -8.91 -27.93
C ARG A 470 12.43 -8.51 -28.29
N SER A 471 13.36 -8.59 -27.34
CA SER A 471 14.78 -8.29 -27.56
C SER A 471 15.53 -9.39 -28.33
N GLY A 472 14.95 -10.59 -28.43
CA GLY A 472 15.58 -11.77 -29.03
C GLY A 472 16.45 -12.61 -28.08
N GLU A 473 16.53 -12.24 -26.81
CA GLU A 473 17.22 -13.04 -25.77
C GLU A 473 16.49 -14.35 -25.44
N LEU A 474 15.16 -14.36 -25.56
CA LEU A 474 14.32 -15.56 -25.47
C LEU A 474 13.60 -15.81 -26.80
N LYS A 475 13.46 -17.08 -27.19
CA LYS A 475 12.68 -17.44 -28.40
C LYS A 475 11.17 -17.44 -28.16
N GLY A 476 10.75 -17.63 -26.92
CA GLY A 476 9.35 -17.71 -26.52
C GLY A 476 9.21 -17.85 -25.01
N LEU A 477 7.97 -18.01 -24.55
CA LEU A 477 7.63 -18.16 -23.12
C LEU A 477 7.31 -19.61 -22.73
N GLY A 478 7.63 -20.59 -23.57
CA GLY A 478 7.54 -22.00 -23.22
C GLY A 478 8.50 -22.34 -22.08
N GLU A 479 8.09 -23.25 -21.20
CA GLU A 479 8.86 -23.63 -20.02
C GLU A 479 10.24 -24.19 -20.41
N GLU A 480 10.35 -24.85 -21.56
CA GLU A 480 11.60 -25.39 -22.12
C GLU A 480 12.66 -24.32 -22.44
N GLU A 481 12.24 -23.10 -22.77
CA GLU A 481 13.13 -21.96 -23.02
C GLU A 481 13.29 -21.10 -21.74
N VAL A 482 12.20 -20.88 -21.00
CA VAL A 482 12.19 -20.00 -19.82
C VAL A 482 12.93 -20.62 -18.63
N THR A 483 12.81 -21.92 -18.40
CA THR A 483 13.46 -22.62 -17.27
C THR A 483 14.98 -22.46 -17.27
N PRO A 484 15.72 -22.82 -18.34
CA PRO A 484 17.18 -22.64 -18.35
C PRO A 484 17.55 -21.16 -18.26
N PHE A 485 16.80 -20.27 -18.91
CA PHE A 485 17.04 -18.83 -18.81
C PHE A 485 16.94 -18.31 -17.37
N LEU A 486 15.87 -18.67 -16.64
CA LEU A 486 15.71 -18.28 -15.24
C LEU A 486 16.77 -18.94 -14.34
N ARG A 487 17.15 -20.19 -14.60
CA ARG A 487 18.23 -20.85 -13.88
C ARG A 487 19.53 -20.05 -13.95
N ASP A 488 19.84 -19.48 -15.11
CA ASP A 488 21.10 -18.74 -15.29
C ASP A 488 21.00 -17.27 -14.87
N ASN A 489 19.82 -16.65 -15.01
CA ASN A 489 19.67 -15.19 -14.89
C ASN A 489 18.85 -14.73 -13.68
N LEU A 490 17.98 -15.56 -13.09
CA LEU A 490 17.16 -15.16 -11.95
C LEU A 490 18.03 -15.03 -10.69
N LYS A 491 18.11 -13.81 -10.16
CA LYS A 491 18.82 -13.50 -8.91
C LYS A 491 17.91 -12.72 -7.98
N TRP A 492 18.23 -12.75 -6.69
CA TRP A 492 17.48 -12.01 -5.68
C TRP A 492 18.41 -11.49 -4.59
N ARG A 493 18.01 -10.38 -3.98
CA ARG A 493 18.71 -9.75 -2.86
C ARG A 493 17.71 -9.28 -1.81
N VAL A 494 18.16 -9.16 -0.56
CA VAL A 494 17.36 -8.68 0.57
C VAL A 494 17.99 -7.40 1.11
N SER A 495 17.18 -6.40 1.48
CA SER A 495 17.64 -5.24 2.24
C SER A 495 16.68 -4.88 3.35
N LYS A 496 17.21 -4.34 4.45
CA LYS A 496 16.39 -3.64 5.45
C LYS A 496 15.93 -2.28 4.90
N THR A 497 14.85 -1.75 5.45
CA THR A 497 14.36 -0.41 5.08
C THR A 497 15.31 0.73 5.47
N ASP A 498 16.30 0.48 6.35
CA ASP A 498 17.38 1.43 6.66
C ASP A 498 18.54 1.43 5.65
N GLY A 499 18.36 0.77 4.50
CA GLY A 499 19.29 0.77 3.37
C GLY A 499 20.43 -0.25 3.46
N LYS A 500 20.42 -1.15 4.44
CA LYS A 500 21.44 -2.19 4.59
C LYS A 500 21.05 -3.48 3.86
N ALA A 501 21.96 -3.99 3.03
CA ALA A 501 21.83 -5.31 2.44
C ALA A 501 21.89 -6.41 3.53
N VAL A 502 21.17 -7.49 3.30
CA VAL A 502 21.13 -8.68 4.17
C VAL A 502 21.37 -9.90 3.30
N ASP A 503 22.24 -10.80 3.77
CA ASP A 503 22.46 -12.08 3.10
C ASP A 503 21.18 -12.92 3.16
N VAL A 504 20.80 -13.49 2.02
CA VAL A 504 19.62 -14.34 1.89
C VAL A 504 19.68 -15.53 2.87
N GLU A 505 20.85 -16.13 3.04
CA GLU A 505 21.07 -17.26 3.97
C GLU A 505 20.89 -16.87 5.43
N SER A 506 21.05 -15.58 5.75
CA SER A 506 20.82 -15.00 7.08
C SER A 506 19.38 -14.53 7.29
N THR A 507 18.50 -14.69 6.29
CA THR A 507 17.10 -14.27 6.34
C THR A 507 16.20 -15.45 6.73
N PRO A 508 15.64 -15.50 7.95
CA PRO A 508 14.90 -16.67 8.43
C PRO A 508 13.66 -16.98 7.59
N GLY A 509 13.43 -18.25 7.31
CA GLY A 509 12.28 -18.72 6.53
C GLY A 509 12.34 -18.40 5.03
N PHE A 510 13.37 -17.68 4.56
CA PHE A 510 13.43 -17.22 3.16
C PHE A 510 13.43 -18.38 2.16
N ARG A 511 12.44 -18.37 1.26
CA ARG A 511 12.35 -19.21 0.07
C ARG A 511 11.83 -18.41 -1.10
N LEU A 512 12.41 -18.60 -2.27
CA LEU A 512 11.90 -18.10 -3.53
C LEU A 512 11.62 -19.27 -4.47
N SER A 513 10.37 -19.34 -4.93
CA SER A 513 9.88 -20.31 -5.90
C SER A 513 9.45 -19.58 -7.17
N VAL A 514 9.68 -20.18 -8.34
CA VAL A 514 9.06 -19.68 -9.58
C VAL A 514 7.79 -20.47 -9.82
N LEU A 515 6.67 -19.75 -9.97
CA LEU A 515 5.38 -20.33 -10.31
C LEU A 515 5.04 -20.02 -11.76
N VAL A 516 4.47 -20.99 -12.46
CA VAL A 516 3.99 -20.88 -13.84
C VAL A 516 2.55 -21.38 -13.95
N ALA A 517 1.73 -20.71 -14.75
CA ALA A 517 0.39 -21.20 -15.11
C ALA A 517 0.07 -20.87 -16.56
N ARG A 518 -0.84 -21.63 -17.16
CA ARG A 518 -1.41 -21.32 -18.47
C ARG A 518 -2.47 -20.24 -18.33
N VAL A 519 -2.41 -19.26 -19.23
CA VAL A 519 -3.34 -18.13 -19.24
C VAL A 519 -3.78 -17.84 -20.66
N GLN A 520 -5.06 -17.54 -20.81
CA GLN A 520 -5.61 -17.03 -22.06
C GLN A 520 -5.55 -15.49 -22.01
N PRO A 521 -4.96 -14.81 -23.00
CA PRO A 521 -5.01 -13.36 -23.10
C PRO A 521 -6.44 -12.82 -23.19
N ALA A 522 -6.62 -11.57 -22.73
CA ALA A 522 -7.85 -10.82 -22.98
C ALA A 522 -8.05 -10.61 -24.49
N ARG A 523 -9.29 -10.75 -24.98
CA ARG A 523 -9.61 -10.56 -26.41
C ARG A 523 -10.04 -9.13 -26.75
N SER A 524 -10.36 -8.35 -25.74
CA SER A 524 -10.89 -6.98 -25.85
C SER A 524 -10.66 -6.19 -24.56
N ALA A 525 -10.84 -4.87 -24.63
CA ALA A 525 -10.64 -3.99 -23.48
C ALA A 525 -11.63 -4.21 -22.32
N ASN A 526 -12.75 -4.90 -22.55
CA ASN A 526 -13.76 -5.23 -21.53
C ASN A 526 -13.65 -6.67 -21.01
N GLU A 527 -12.56 -7.38 -21.32
CA GLU A 527 -12.25 -8.71 -20.80
C GLU A 527 -10.96 -8.69 -19.98
N PHE A 528 -10.86 -9.57 -18.98
CA PHE A 528 -9.60 -9.88 -18.33
C PHE A 528 -8.95 -11.12 -18.98
N PRO A 529 -7.63 -11.28 -18.86
CA PRO A 529 -6.99 -12.57 -19.07
C PRO A 529 -7.61 -13.64 -18.15
N LYS A 530 -7.61 -14.89 -18.62
CA LYS A 530 -8.25 -16.01 -17.91
C LYS A 530 -7.23 -17.10 -17.60
N MET A 531 -7.11 -17.45 -16.32
CA MET A 531 -6.32 -18.61 -15.89
C MET A 531 -6.93 -19.90 -16.48
N LEU A 532 -6.09 -20.72 -17.11
CA LEU A 532 -6.46 -22.01 -17.71
C LEU A 532 -5.93 -23.22 -16.91
N SER A 533 -5.06 -22.97 -15.94
CA SER A 533 -4.56 -23.94 -14.98
C SER A 533 -4.30 -23.28 -13.63
N ASP A 534 -4.16 -24.09 -12.59
CA ASP A 534 -3.52 -23.66 -11.36
C ASP A 534 -2.02 -23.40 -11.59
N TYR A 535 -1.37 -22.80 -10.60
CA TYR A 535 0.08 -22.58 -10.62
C TYR A 535 0.83 -23.88 -10.34
N GLU A 536 1.84 -24.13 -11.14
CA GLU A 536 2.83 -25.19 -10.98
C GLU A 536 4.19 -24.59 -10.66
N VAL A 537 5.02 -25.35 -9.95
CA VAL A 537 6.34 -24.90 -9.52
C VAL A 537 7.37 -25.24 -10.57
N LEU A 538 8.10 -24.23 -11.03
CA LEU A 538 9.24 -24.40 -11.91
C LEU A 538 10.51 -24.58 -11.08
N ALA A 539 10.63 -25.73 -10.40
CA ALA A 539 11.67 -25.99 -9.39
C ALA A 539 13.09 -25.70 -9.89
N GLU A 540 13.40 -26.15 -11.11
CA GLU A 540 14.72 -26.01 -11.75
C GLU A 540 15.17 -24.55 -11.96
N ALA A 541 14.25 -23.57 -11.93
CA ALA A 541 14.60 -22.16 -12.08
C ALA A 541 15.39 -21.59 -10.89
N THR A 542 15.25 -22.23 -9.72
CA THR A 542 15.86 -21.79 -8.46
C THR A 542 16.73 -22.85 -7.80
N GLU A 543 16.82 -24.04 -8.40
CA GLU A 543 17.56 -25.17 -7.86
C GLU A 543 19.04 -24.83 -7.61
N GLY A 544 19.54 -25.23 -6.44
CA GLY A 544 20.93 -25.01 -6.03
C GLY A 544 21.29 -23.57 -5.63
N LYS A 545 20.38 -22.60 -5.75
CA LYS A 545 20.61 -21.21 -5.36
C LYS A 545 20.31 -20.98 -3.86
N PRO A 546 21.04 -20.08 -3.17
CA PRO A 546 20.76 -19.72 -1.78
C PRO A 546 19.33 -19.20 -1.60
N GLY A 547 18.52 -19.88 -0.78
CA GLY A 547 17.12 -19.54 -0.59
C GLY A 547 16.19 -19.92 -1.75
N GLY A 548 16.64 -20.69 -2.74
CA GLY A 548 15.78 -21.23 -3.79
C GLY A 548 14.86 -22.35 -3.28
N PHE A 549 13.81 -22.67 -4.04
CA PHE A 549 12.85 -23.73 -3.75
C PHE A 549 13.53 -25.10 -3.61
N ARG A 550 13.06 -25.90 -2.66
CA ARG A 550 13.48 -27.30 -2.45
C ARG A 550 12.28 -28.22 -2.51
N PRO A 551 12.41 -29.45 -3.06
CA PRO A 551 11.33 -30.44 -3.01
C PRO A 551 10.83 -30.66 -1.57
N GLY A 552 9.51 -30.48 -1.38
CA GLY A 552 8.86 -30.57 -0.08
C GLY A 552 8.68 -29.25 0.66
N ASP A 553 9.23 -28.13 0.16
CA ASP A 553 8.86 -26.82 0.64
C ASP A 553 7.36 -26.57 0.38
N PRO A 554 6.61 -26.02 1.35
CA PRO A 554 5.23 -25.63 1.12
C PRO A 554 5.21 -24.45 0.14
N LEU A 555 4.19 -24.43 -0.72
CA LEU A 555 3.97 -23.37 -1.68
C LEU A 555 3.25 -22.19 -1.07
#